data_AF-A0A7C2YI63-F1
#
_entry.id   AF-A0A7C2YI63-F1
#
_cell.length_a   1.000
_cell.length_b   1.000
_cell.length_c   1.000
_cell.angle_alpha   90.00
_cell.angle_beta   90.00
_cell.angle_gamma   90.00
#
_symmetry.space_group_name_H-M   'P 1'
#
loop_
_entity.id
_entity.type
_entity.pdbx_description
1 polymer ?
#
loop_
_entity_poly.entity_id
_entity_poly.type
_entity_poly.pdbx_seq_one_letter_code
_entity_poly.pdbx_strand_id
1 'polypeptide(L)'
;MLPLEGLRIVDLTVWFQGPIATRLLADFGAEVIHVERPQGGDPARGVRTIRAVPVGDWNQYFLVNNRNKKSVAVDLNQEEGQAIVHRLVQESDAFVTNLAPEHLRRWKVDYDHLRAINPRLVYGMATGYGRFAPTQRPAFDLTVQALTGVMARLGEPGEPPIYLGMGSGDAMG
;
A
#
# COMPACT_ATOMS: atom_id res chain seq x y z
N MET A 1 -13.60 3.43 23.12
CA MET A 1 -12.36 4.06 22.66
C MET A 1 -11.42 2.98 22.16
N LEU A 2 -11.30 2.85 20.85
CA LEU A 2 -10.33 1.98 20.19
C LEU A 2 -8.92 2.59 20.28
N PRO A 3 -7.84 1.78 20.15
CA PRO A 3 -6.48 2.22 20.44
C PRO A 3 -5.93 3.38 19.60
N LEU A 4 -6.44 3.59 18.39
CA LEU A 4 -5.98 4.63 17.46
C LEU A 4 -7.07 5.68 17.16
N GLU A 5 -8.14 5.74 17.98
CA GLU A 5 -9.14 6.80 17.87
C GLU A 5 -8.48 8.19 17.95
N GLY A 6 -8.91 9.08 17.07
CA GLY A 6 -8.39 10.45 16.98
C GLY A 6 -7.16 10.61 16.08
N LEU A 7 -6.55 9.52 15.62
CA LEU A 7 -5.46 9.59 14.63
C LEU A 7 -6.02 9.62 13.20
N ARG A 8 -5.40 10.42 12.33
CA ARG A 8 -5.70 10.46 10.90
C ARG A 8 -4.51 10.02 10.05
N ILE A 9 -4.78 9.17 9.07
CA ILE A 9 -3.78 8.57 8.19
C ILE A 9 -4.16 8.83 6.73
N VAL A 10 -3.23 9.39 5.97
CA VAL A 10 -3.32 9.45 4.50
C VAL A 10 -2.71 8.18 3.91
N ASP A 11 -3.51 7.41 3.19
CA ASP A 11 -3.14 6.12 2.61
C ASP A 11 -3.02 6.22 1.07
N LEU A 12 -1.78 6.29 0.58
CA LEU A 12 -1.41 6.22 -0.84
C LEU A 12 -0.81 4.85 -1.17
N THR A 13 -1.32 3.79 -0.56
CA THR A 13 -0.92 2.41 -0.87
C THR A 13 -1.81 1.80 -1.94
N VAL A 14 -1.36 0.74 -2.59
CA VAL A 14 -2.13 -0.02 -3.60
C VAL A 14 -1.91 -1.52 -3.44
N TRP A 15 -2.74 -2.33 -4.09
CA TRP A 15 -2.66 -3.80 -4.11
C TRP A 15 -2.91 -4.47 -2.75
N PHE A 16 -1.87 -4.92 -2.05
CA PHE A 16 -2.01 -5.80 -0.88
C PHE A 16 -1.17 -5.39 0.32
N GLN A 17 0.17 -5.35 0.20
CA GLN A 17 1.10 -5.08 1.31
C GLN A 17 0.73 -3.82 2.11
N GLY A 18 0.68 -2.67 1.44
CA GLY A 18 0.34 -1.41 2.08
C GLY A 18 -1.12 -1.33 2.54
N PRO A 19 -2.11 -1.73 1.71
CA PRO A 19 -3.50 -1.71 2.12
C PRO A 19 -3.80 -2.51 3.37
N ILE A 20 -3.19 -3.69 3.58
CA ILE A 20 -3.35 -4.46 4.82
C ILE A 20 -2.86 -3.66 6.03
N ALA A 21 -1.68 -3.06 5.94
CA ALA A 21 -1.10 -2.30 7.03
C ALA A 21 -2.02 -1.15 7.47
N THR A 22 -2.45 -0.31 6.53
CA THR A 22 -3.34 0.83 6.83
C THR A 22 -4.74 0.38 7.21
N ARG A 23 -5.22 -0.75 6.69
CA ARG A 23 -6.48 -1.34 7.10
C ARG A 23 -6.47 -1.77 8.57
N LEU A 24 -5.37 -2.35 9.06
CA LEU A 24 -5.24 -2.68 10.48
C LEU A 24 -5.30 -1.43 11.35
N LEU A 25 -4.73 -0.31 10.89
CA LEU A 25 -4.84 0.97 11.58
C LEU A 25 -6.31 1.46 11.63
N ALA A 26 -7.05 1.31 10.53
CA ALA A 26 -8.49 1.62 10.49
C ALA A 26 -9.30 0.71 11.43
N ASP A 27 -9.01 -0.60 11.48
CA ASP A 27 -9.65 -1.55 12.40
C ASP A 27 -9.42 -1.19 13.87
N PHE A 28 -8.29 -0.55 14.18
CA PHE A 28 -7.98 -0.03 15.52
C PHE A 28 -8.49 1.39 15.77
N GLY A 29 -9.32 1.94 14.87
CA GLY A 29 -10.07 3.17 15.09
C GLY A 29 -9.47 4.44 14.48
N ALA A 30 -8.37 4.34 13.72
CA ALA A 30 -7.83 5.49 13.02
C ALA A 30 -8.72 5.91 11.84
N GLU A 31 -8.80 7.21 11.58
CA GLU A 31 -9.40 7.73 10.34
C GLU A 31 -8.42 7.55 9.19
N VAL A 32 -8.65 6.52 8.36
CA VAL A 32 -7.82 6.26 7.19
C VAL A 32 -8.48 6.82 5.94
N ILE A 33 -7.79 7.72 5.25
CA ILE A 33 -8.22 8.34 3.99
C ILE A 33 -7.37 7.78 2.86
N HIS A 34 -7.97 6.87 2.09
CA HIS A 34 -7.34 6.26 0.93
C HIS A 34 -7.41 7.21 -0.27
N VAL A 35 -6.23 7.65 -0.74
CA VAL A 35 -6.08 8.53 -1.90
C VAL A 35 -5.89 7.66 -3.14
N GLU A 36 -6.83 7.76 -4.07
CA GLU A 36 -6.90 6.91 -5.25
C GLU A 36 -6.81 7.72 -6.54
N ARG A 37 -6.48 7.06 -7.65
CA ARG A 37 -6.51 7.69 -8.97
C ARG A 37 -7.96 7.90 -9.42
N PRO A 38 -8.31 9.03 -10.07
CA PRO A 38 -9.68 9.27 -10.56
C PRO A 38 -10.22 8.19 -11.48
N GLN A 39 -9.36 7.65 -12.34
CA GLN A 39 -9.70 6.57 -13.26
C GLN A 39 -9.20 5.25 -12.69
N GLY A 40 -10.11 4.30 -12.52
CA GLY A 40 -9.82 2.94 -12.05
C GLY A 40 -9.56 2.80 -10.54
N GLY A 41 -9.13 3.86 -9.85
CA GLY A 41 -8.80 3.84 -8.42
C GLY A 41 -7.52 3.03 -8.13
N ASP A 42 -7.48 2.37 -6.97
CA ASP A 42 -6.52 1.30 -6.69
C ASP A 42 -6.68 0.18 -7.76
N PRO A 43 -5.60 -0.25 -8.45
CA PRO A 43 -5.61 -1.40 -9.35
C PRO A 43 -6.29 -2.66 -8.79
N ALA A 44 -6.28 -2.85 -7.48
CA ALA A 44 -7.00 -3.91 -6.78
C ALA A 44 -8.51 -3.94 -7.10
N ARG A 45 -9.13 -2.78 -7.40
CA ARG A 45 -10.53 -2.68 -7.87
C ARG A 45 -10.75 -3.37 -9.21
N GLY A 46 -9.70 -3.51 -10.01
CA GLY A 46 -9.69 -4.20 -11.31
C GLY A 46 -9.59 -5.73 -11.22
N VAL A 47 -9.36 -6.30 -10.05
CA VAL A 47 -9.28 -7.77 -9.87
C VAL A 47 -10.62 -8.41 -10.24
N ARG A 48 -10.56 -9.45 -11.07
CA ARG A 48 -11.72 -10.24 -11.53
C ARG A 48 -11.67 -11.70 -11.15
N THR A 49 -10.49 -12.22 -10.82
CA THR A 49 -10.31 -13.60 -10.37
C THR A 49 -9.31 -13.65 -9.22
N ILE A 50 -9.54 -14.56 -8.28
CA ILE A 50 -8.63 -14.91 -7.18
C ILE A 50 -8.43 -16.42 -7.25
N ARG A 51 -7.20 -16.89 -7.45
CA ARG A 51 -6.89 -18.33 -7.64
C ARG A 51 -7.76 -19.00 -8.71
N ALA A 52 -7.92 -18.34 -9.86
CA ALA A 52 -8.78 -18.75 -10.98
C ALA A 52 -10.28 -18.87 -10.66
N VAL A 53 -10.72 -18.46 -9.47
CA VAL A 53 -12.13 -18.34 -9.11
C VAL A 53 -12.58 -16.90 -9.39
N PRO A 54 -13.69 -16.68 -10.12
CA PRO A 54 -14.24 -15.34 -10.30
C PRO A 54 -14.51 -14.66 -8.96
N VAL A 55 -14.22 -13.36 -8.87
CA VAL A 55 -14.80 -12.55 -7.79
C VAL A 55 -16.30 -12.46 -8.01
N GLY A 56 -17.09 -12.47 -6.92
CA GLY A 56 -18.54 -12.29 -7.01
C GLY A 56 -18.93 -10.86 -7.42
N ASP A 57 -20.21 -10.52 -7.26
CA ASP A 57 -20.76 -9.19 -7.57
C ASP A 57 -20.00 -8.04 -6.90
N TRP A 58 -19.35 -8.35 -5.79
CA TRP A 58 -18.49 -7.44 -5.04
C TRP A 58 -17.03 -7.88 -5.17
N ASN A 59 -16.13 -6.94 -5.45
CA ASN A 59 -14.69 -7.22 -5.48
C ASN A 59 -14.16 -7.50 -4.08
N GLN A 60 -14.19 -8.78 -3.68
CA GLN A 60 -13.78 -9.24 -2.35
C GLN A 60 -12.32 -8.93 -2.04
N TYR A 61 -11.44 -8.96 -3.05
CA TYR A 61 -10.03 -8.62 -2.89
C TYR A 61 -9.88 -7.18 -2.39
N PHE A 62 -10.49 -6.22 -3.09
CA PHE A 62 -10.42 -4.82 -2.68
C PHE A 62 -11.11 -4.58 -1.34
N LEU A 63 -12.32 -5.10 -1.16
CA LEU A 63 -13.13 -4.83 0.03
C LEU A 63 -12.53 -5.39 1.31
N VAL A 64 -11.99 -6.61 1.26
CA VAL A 64 -11.34 -7.22 2.44
C VAL A 64 -10.11 -6.41 2.84
N ASN A 65 -9.37 -5.85 1.88
CA ASN A 65 -8.12 -5.12 2.14
C ASN A 65 -8.32 -3.63 2.43
N ASN A 66 -9.49 -3.07 2.14
CA ASN A 66 -9.75 -1.62 2.27
C ASN A 66 -11.01 -1.28 3.09
N ARG A 67 -11.61 -2.24 3.80
CA ARG A 67 -12.69 -1.95 4.76
C ARG A 67 -12.25 -0.97 5.84
N ASN A 68 -13.23 -0.23 6.39
CA ASN A 68 -13.07 0.84 7.39
C ASN A 68 -12.30 2.09 6.91
N LYS A 69 -11.88 2.15 5.65
CA LYS A 69 -11.25 3.33 5.06
C LYS A 69 -12.26 4.23 4.36
N LYS A 70 -12.02 5.54 4.41
CA LYS A 70 -12.62 6.52 3.49
C LYS A 70 -11.83 6.50 2.19
N SER A 71 -12.44 6.95 1.09
CA SER A 71 -11.79 7.03 -0.22
C SER A 71 -12.00 8.41 -0.84
N VAL A 72 -10.96 8.95 -1.46
CA VAL A 72 -11.00 10.17 -2.26
C VAL A 72 -10.17 9.99 -3.52
N ALA A 73 -10.72 10.39 -4.66
CA ALA A 73 -10.04 10.28 -5.93
C ALA A 73 -9.33 11.60 -6.29
N VAL A 74 -8.02 11.56 -6.49
CA VAL A 74 -7.16 12.74 -6.68
C VAL A 74 -6.15 12.49 -7.79
N ASP A 75 -6.10 13.38 -8.80
CA ASP A 75 -5.06 13.31 -9.83
C ASP A 75 -3.78 14.00 -9.36
N LEU A 76 -2.82 13.22 -8.87
CA LEU A 76 -1.52 13.71 -8.42
C LEU A 76 -0.61 14.24 -9.54
N ASN A 77 -1.00 14.08 -10.81
CA ASN A 77 -0.29 14.71 -11.92
C ASN A 77 -0.62 16.21 -12.07
N GLN A 78 -1.70 16.68 -11.44
CA GLN A 78 -2.08 18.09 -11.41
C GLN A 78 -1.60 18.74 -10.12
N GLU A 79 -1.20 20.00 -10.18
CA GLU A 79 -0.75 20.76 -9.01
C GLU A 79 -1.87 20.91 -7.97
N GLU A 80 -3.11 21.04 -8.41
CA GLU A 80 -4.29 21.09 -7.56
C GLU A 80 -4.52 19.77 -6.82
N GLY A 81 -4.25 18.64 -7.46
CA GLY A 81 -4.32 17.33 -6.84
C GLY A 81 -3.24 17.13 -5.78
N GLN A 82 -2.02 17.59 -6.06
CA GLN A 82 -0.93 17.60 -5.08
C GLN A 82 -1.32 18.47 -3.87
N ALA A 83 -1.86 19.67 -4.12
CA ALA A 83 -2.31 20.57 -3.06
C ALA A 83 -3.44 19.99 -2.19
N ILE A 84 -4.34 19.17 -2.76
CA ILE A 84 -5.34 18.43 -1.97
C ILE A 84 -4.65 17.50 -0.97
N VAL A 85 -3.68 16.69 -1.42
CA VAL A 85 -2.96 15.77 -0.53
C VAL A 85 -2.12 16.53 0.49
N HIS A 86 -1.50 17.65 0.12
CA HIS A 86 -0.75 18.48 1.05
C HIS A 86 -1.64 19.00 2.19
N ARG A 87 -2.86 19.47 1.90
CA ARG A 87 -3.83 19.87 2.93
C ARG A 87 -4.27 18.71 3.81
N LEU A 88 -4.47 17.52 3.24
CA LEU A 88 -4.76 16.34 4.06
C LEU A 88 -3.60 16.01 5.01
N VAL A 89 -2.37 16.07 4.51
CA VAL A 89 -1.15 15.80 5.28
C VAL A 89 -0.92 16.79 6.41
N GLN A 90 -1.26 18.07 6.22
CA GLN A 90 -1.18 19.11 7.28
C GLN A 90 -1.97 18.71 8.54
N GLU A 91 -3.10 18.04 8.35
CA GLU A 91 -4.05 17.68 9.40
C GLU A 91 -4.01 16.18 9.75
N SER A 92 -2.96 15.47 9.36
CA SER A 92 -2.81 14.02 9.54
C SER A 92 -1.57 13.66 10.36
N ASP A 93 -1.63 12.53 11.05
CA ASP A 93 -0.55 12.01 11.89
C ASP A 93 0.42 11.14 11.11
N ALA A 94 -0.06 10.46 10.06
CA ALA A 94 0.78 9.63 9.22
C ALA A 94 0.42 9.69 7.73
N PHE A 95 1.42 9.46 6.89
CA PHE A 95 1.30 9.20 5.46
C PHE A 95 1.92 7.85 5.15
N VAL A 96 1.20 6.97 4.45
CA VAL A 96 1.65 5.61 4.15
C VAL A 96 1.60 5.37 2.65
N THR A 97 2.66 4.78 2.09
CA THR A 97 2.73 4.42 0.67
C THR A 97 3.58 3.17 0.41
N ASN A 98 3.27 2.45 -0.66
CA ASN A 98 4.11 1.38 -1.21
C ASN A 98 4.48 1.63 -2.68
N LEU A 99 4.46 2.90 -3.09
CA LEU A 99 4.79 3.30 -4.45
C LEU A 99 6.28 3.61 -4.60
N ALA A 100 6.78 3.53 -5.84
CA ALA A 100 8.19 3.78 -6.10
C ALA A 100 8.59 5.24 -5.79
N PRO A 101 9.76 5.48 -5.16
CA PRO A 101 10.20 6.82 -4.77
C PRO A 101 10.22 7.86 -5.88
N GLU A 102 10.46 7.44 -7.13
CA GLU A 102 10.42 8.34 -8.29
C GLU A 102 9.05 8.98 -8.49
N HIS A 103 7.97 8.20 -8.41
CA HIS A 103 6.60 8.71 -8.54
C HIS A 103 6.27 9.67 -7.39
N LEU A 104 6.68 9.33 -6.17
CA LEU A 104 6.45 10.16 -4.98
C LEU A 104 7.12 11.52 -5.11
N ARG A 105 8.37 11.57 -5.61
CA ARG A 105 9.08 12.83 -5.91
C ARG A 105 8.39 13.63 -7.00
N ARG A 106 7.99 12.98 -8.10
CA ARG A 106 7.27 13.63 -9.20
C ARG A 106 5.97 14.29 -8.73
N TRP A 107 5.26 13.63 -7.83
CA TRP A 107 4.01 14.12 -7.25
C TRP A 107 4.19 15.00 -6.01
N LYS A 108 5.44 15.30 -5.61
CA LYS A 108 5.75 16.12 -4.42
C LYS A 108 5.12 15.57 -3.14
N VAL A 109 5.08 14.25 -2.98
CA VAL A 109 4.56 13.53 -1.81
C VAL A 109 5.59 12.54 -1.22
N ASP A 110 6.87 12.71 -1.58
CA ASP A 110 7.96 12.06 -0.86
C ASP A 110 8.19 12.70 0.52
N TYR A 111 9.02 12.04 1.32
CA TYR A 111 9.29 12.43 2.71
C TYR A 111 9.74 13.89 2.85
N ASP A 112 10.67 14.37 2.01
CA ASP A 112 11.26 15.70 2.21
C ASP A 112 10.23 16.80 1.96
N HIS A 113 9.39 16.64 0.93
CA HIS A 113 8.28 17.54 0.65
C HIS A 113 7.24 17.52 1.76
N LEU A 114 6.79 16.33 2.19
CA LEU A 114 5.72 16.22 3.19
C LEU A 114 6.18 16.62 4.59
N ARG A 115 7.44 16.37 4.96
CA ARG A 115 8.01 16.81 6.24
C ARG A 115 8.08 18.33 6.34
N ALA A 116 8.38 19.03 5.24
CA ALA A 116 8.36 20.49 5.22
C ALA A 116 6.96 21.05 5.49
N ILE A 117 5.92 20.33 5.09
CA ILE A 117 4.51 20.68 5.31
C ILE A 117 4.07 20.35 6.74
N ASN A 118 4.39 19.15 7.22
CA ASN A 118 4.06 18.69 8.56
C ASN A 118 5.30 18.03 9.21
N PRO A 119 6.06 18.78 10.04
CA PRO A 119 7.27 18.26 10.69
C PRO A 119 7.02 17.13 11.71
N ARG A 120 5.77 16.91 12.13
CA ARG A 120 5.36 15.84 13.05
C ARG A 120 4.91 14.56 12.34
N LEU A 121 4.81 14.59 11.02
CA LEU A 121 4.26 13.50 10.23
C LEU A 121 5.11 12.23 10.34
N VAL A 122 4.46 11.11 10.65
CA VAL A 122 5.05 9.79 10.49
C VAL A 122 4.94 9.37 9.03
N TYR A 123 6.08 9.13 8.37
CA TYR A 123 6.10 8.70 6.97
C TYR A 123 6.44 7.22 6.86
N GLY A 124 5.45 6.41 6.52
CA GLY A 124 5.60 4.97 6.30
C GLY A 124 5.77 4.66 4.82
N MET A 125 6.88 4.00 4.46
CA MET A 125 7.08 3.49 3.11
C MET A 125 7.55 2.04 3.13
N ALA A 126 6.86 1.19 2.38
CA ALA A 126 7.22 -0.20 2.20
C ALA A 126 7.55 -0.47 0.73
N THR A 127 8.61 -1.24 0.48
CA THR A 127 9.07 -1.60 -0.88
C THR A 127 9.62 -3.02 -0.82
N GLY A 128 9.42 -3.82 -1.86
CA GLY A 128 9.77 -5.26 -1.80
C GLY A 128 11.27 -5.57 -1.65
N TYR A 129 12.16 -4.64 -1.99
CA TYR A 129 13.61 -4.80 -1.74
C TYR A 129 14.11 -3.99 -0.53
N GLY A 130 13.27 -3.10 0.02
CA GLY A 130 13.68 -2.12 1.02
C GLY A 130 14.40 -0.90 0.44
N ARG A 131 14.44 0.18 1.23
CA ARG A 131 14.97 1.49 0.83
C ARG A 131 16.45 1.47 0.44
N PHE A 132 17.24 0.58 1.03
CA PHE A 132 18.69 0.52 0.86
C PHE A 132 19.14 -0.49 -0.20
N ALA A 133 18.19 -1.07 -0.93
CA ALA A 133 18.54 -2.03 -1.96
C ALA A 133 19.24 -1.36 -3.16
N PRO A 134 20.23 -2.04 -3.77
CA PRO A 134 20.90 -1.57 -4.98
C PRO A 134 20.03 -1.69 -6.24
N THR A 135 18.86 -2.33 -6.13
CA THR A 135 17.94 -2.59 -7.25
C THR A 135 16.65 -1.80 -7.07
N GLN A 136 16.12 -1.30 -8.19
CA GLN A 136 14.81 -0.64 -8.26
C GLN A 136 13.84 -1.39 -9.17
N ARG A 137 14.06 -2.69 -9.37
CA ARG A 137 13.16 -3.54 -10.17
C ARG A 137 11.78 -3.62 -9.50
N PRO A 138 10.71 -3.81 -10.28
CA PRO A 138 9.40 -4.15 -9.72
C PRO A 138 9.52 -5.37 -8.81
N ALA A 139 8.88 -5.29 -7.64
CA ALA A 139 8.77 -6.39 -6.70
C ALA A 139 7.29 -6.66 -6.44
N PHE A 140 6.92 -7.92 -6.63
CA PHE A 140 5.64 -8.46 -6.19
C PHE A 140 5.90 -9.62 -5.24
N ASP A 141 4.87 -10.08 -4.54
CA ASP A 141 4.90 -11.20 -3.61
C ASP A 141 5.77 -12.40 -4.06
N LEU A 142 5.57 -12.87 -5.30
CA LEU A 142 6.35 -13.99 -5.87
C LEU A 142 7.85 -13.68 -5.94
N THR A 143 8.21 -12.44 -6.29
CA THR A 143 9.62 -12.02 -6.35
C THR A 143 10.22 -11.97 -4.94
N VAL A 144 9.51 -11.40 -3.98
CA VAL A 144 9.97 -11.29 -2.58
C VAL A 144 10.16 -12.68 -1.97
N GLN A 145 9.19 -13.59 -2.15
CA GLN A 145 9.30 -14.97 -1.68
C GLN A 145 10.47 -15.74 -2.32
N ALA A 146 10.79 -15.48 -3.59
CA ALA A 146 11.95 -16.09 -4.22
C ALA A 146 13.26 -15.55 -3.62
N LEU A 147 13.32 -14.23 -3.37
CA LEU A 147 14.50 -13.57 -2.82
C LEU A 147 14.83 -13.96 -1.37
N THR A 148 13.80 -14.17 -0.54
CA THR A 148 14.01 -14.60 0.86
C THR A 148 14.43 -16.06 0.97
N GLY A 149 14.35 -16.83 -0.12
CA GLY A 149 14.65 -18.25 -0.16
C GLY A 149 13.56 -19.13 0.45
N VAL A 150 12.41 -18.56 0.87
CA VAL A 150 11.33 -19.34 1.49
C VAL A 150 10.78 -20.39 0.52
N MET A 151 10.69 -20.09 -0.78
CA MET A 151 10.19 -21.05 -1.78
C MET A 151 11.03 -22.32 -1.87
N ALA A 152 12.35 -22.19 -1.73
CA ALA A 152 13.28 -23.33 -1.80
C ALA A 152 13.25 -24.19 -0.53
N ARG A 153 12.62 -23.70 0.56
CA ARG A 153 12.47 -24.44 1.82
C ARG A 153 11.14 -25.19 1.95
N LEU A 154 10.20 -24.96 1.03
CA LEU A 154 8.87 -25.56 1.07
C LEU A 154 8.80 -26.91 0.33
N GLY A 155 9.74 -27.19 -0.59
CA GLY A 155 9.78 -28.42 -1.37
C GLY A 155 10.71 -29.49 -0.79
N GLU A 156 10.61 -30.71 -1.33
CA GLU A 156 11.52 -31.81 -1.01
C GLU A 156 12.91 -31.61 -1.66
N PRO A 157 13.98 -32.20 -1.11
CA PRO A 157 15.30 -32.13 -1.72
C PRO A 157 15.30 -32.62 -3.18
N GLY A 158 15.68 -31.73 -4.11
CA GLY A 158 15.74 -32.02 -5.54
C GLY A 158 14.51 -31.58 -6.35
N GLU A 159 13.44 -31.15 -5.69
CA GLU A 159 12.23 -30.64 -6.34
C GLU A 159 12.30 -29.12 -6.65
N PRO A 160 11.52 -28.61 -7.61
CA PRO A 160 11.43 -27.18 -7.87
C PRO A 160 10.90 -26.38 -6.66
N PRO A 161 11.28 -25.08 -6.51
CA PRO A 161 10.76 -24.21 -5.46
C PRO A 161 9.23 -24.06 -5.52
N ILE A 162 8.57 -24.03 -4.37
CA ILE A 162 7.12 -23.91 -4.26
C ILE A 162 6.72 -22.49 -3.85
N TYR A 163 5.77 -21.91 -4.58
CA TYR A 163 5.14 -20.64 -4.21
C TYR A 163 4.13 -20.86 -3.07
N LEU A 164 4.29 -20.12 -1.96
CA LEU A 164 3.42 -20.26 -0.77
C LEU A 164 1.98 -19.81 -1.06
N GLY A 165 1.78 -18.93 -2.04
CA GLY A 165 0.48 -18.36 -2.36
C GLY A 165 0.02 -17.30 -1.35
N MET A 166 -1.24 -16.89 -1.49
CA MET A 166 -1.96 -16.01 -0.54
C MET A 166 -1.36 -14.61 -0.31
N GLY A 167 -0.40 -14.16 -1.13
CA GLY A 167 0.25 -12.88 -0.89
C GLY A 167 1.10 -12.89 0.38
N SER A 168 1.66 -14.03 0.78
CA SER A 168 2.32 -14.19 2.09
C SER A 168 3.52 -13.27 2.31
N GLY A 169 4.31 -12.97 1.28
CA GLY A 169 5.39 -11.98 1.34
C GLY A 169 4.82 -10.57 1.53
N ASP A 170 3.81 -10.19 0.76
CA ASP A 170 3.12 -8.91 0.90
C ASP A 170 2.47 -8.74 2.30
N ALA A 171 1.89 -9.80 2.87
CA ALA A 171 1.25 -9.77 4.18
C ALA A 171 2.25 -9.64 5.35
N MET A 172 3.49 -10.09 5.16
CA MET A 172 4.53 -10.07 6.20
C MET A 172 5.38 -8.80 6.17
N GLY A 173 5.45 -8.10 5.03
CA GLY A 173 6.21 -6.86 4.85
C GLY A 173 7.50 -7.04 4.09
#